data_AF-A0A0F2CCS3-F1
#
_entry.id   AF-A0A0F2CCS3-F1
#
_cell.length_a   1.000
_cell.length_b   1.000
_cell.length_c   1.000
_cell.angle_alpha   90.00
_cell.angle_beta   90.00
_cell.angle_gamma   90.00
#
_symmetry.space_group_name_H-M   'P 1'
#
loop_
_entity.id
_entity.type
_entity.pdbx_description
1 polymer ?
#
loop_
_entity_poly.entity_id
_entity_poly.type
_entity_poly.pdbx_seq_one_letter_code
_entity_poly.pdbx_strand_id
1 'polypeptide(L)'
;MLAVVLALSGCAEAPPPTPSPTGRPLGSFLGGTFEAVTREIPPDIFVIIQDVSVLADADPTYTAVNYGSPEWTVLALCADRPHLGAATSVEVAVIPHSVASSTMIANAREGAYSESVTCGDRPYRASPESSG
;
A
#
# COMPACT_ATOMS: atom_id res chain seq x y z
N MET A 1 -61.28 14.31 -32.34
CA MET A 1 -60.01 13.90 -32.96
C MET A 1 -58.98 13.78 -31.85
N LEU A 2 -58.47 12.57 -31.60
CA LEU A 2 -57.62 12.23 -30.45
C LEU A 2 -56.16 12.44 -30.84
N ALA A 3 -55.40 13.24 -30.09
CA ALA A 3 -53.96 13.45 -30.31
C ALA A 3 -53.16 12.43 -29.50
N VAL A 4 -52.39 11.60 -30.20
CA VAL A 4 -51.50 10.58 -29.64
C VAL A 4 -50.21 11.26 -29.14
N VAL A 5 -49.88 11.05 -27.86
CA VAL A 5 -48.61 11.47 -27.25
C VAL A 5 -47.56 10.40 -27.57
N LEU A 6 -46.53 10.75 -28.34
CA LEU A 6 -45.35 9.93 -28.55
C LEU A 6 -44.32 10.22 -27.45
N ALA A 7 -44.28 9.36 -26.43
CA ALA A 7 -43.22 9.36 -25.43
C ALA A 7 -41.98 8.66 -26.00
N LEU A 8 -40.92 9.43 -26.30
CA LEU A 8 -39.60 8.90 -26.64
C LEU A 8 -38.97 8.32 -25.37
N SER A 9 -39.01 7.00 -25.22
CA SER A 9 -38.25 6.26 -24.20
C SER A 9 -36.77 6.23 -24.59
N GLY A 10 -36.02 7.25 -24.17
CA GLY A 10 -34.56 7.21 -24.21
C GLY A 10 -34.05 6.24 -23.14
N CYS A 11 -33.57 5.07 -23.54
CA CYS A 11 -32.78 4.23 -22.65
C CYS A 11 -31.48 4.98 -22.32
N ALA A 12 -31.40 5.56 -21.12
CA ALA A 12 -30.13 6.03 -20.59
C ALA A 12 -29.29 4.78 -20.29
N GLU A 13 -28.37 4.45 -21.18
CA GLU A 13 -27.39 3.39 -20.93
C GLU A 13 -26.52 3.87 -19.75
N ALA A 14 -26.64 3.19 -18.62
CA ALA A 14 -25.80 3.47 -17.47
C ALA A 14 -24.33 3.34 -17.89
N PRO A 15 -23.44 4.27 -17.52
CA PRO A 15 -22.02 4.11 -17.80
C PRO A 15 -21.55 2.75 -17.25
N PRO A 16 -20.69 2.01 -17.99
CA PRO A 16 -20.19 0.73 -17.53
C PRO A 16 -19.59 0.89 -16.13
N PRO A 17 -19.78 -0.08 -15.23
CA PRO A 17 -19.21 -0.01 -13.89
C PRO A 17 -17.71 0.22 -14.04
N THR A 18 -17.21 1.32 -13.48
CA THR A 18 -15.79 1.58 -13.40
C THR A 18 -15.17 0.39 -12.69
N PRO A 19 -14.15 -0.29 -13.27
CA PRO A 19 -13.53 -1.40 -12.59
C PRO A 19 -13.04 -0.92 -11.22
N SER A 20 -13.61 -1.47 -10.15
CA SER A 20 -13.08 -1.24 -8.81
C SER A 20 -11.60 -1.62 -8.83
N PRO A 21 -10.69 -0.78 -8.30
CA PRO A 21 -9.29 -1.13 -8.25
C PRO A 21 -9.14 -2.46 -7.49
N THR A 22 -8.76 -3.51 -8.21
CA THR A 22 -8.57 -4.84 -7.64
C THR A 22 -7.22 -4.86 -6.92
N GLY A 23 -7.22 -5.07 -5.61
CA GLY A 23 -6.00 -5.23 -4.85
C GLY A 23 -6.22 -4.99 -3.36
N ARG A 24 -5.20 -5.34 -2.56
CA ARG A 24 -5.19 -5.03 -1.14
C ARG A 24 -4.78 -3.57 -0.91
N PRO A 25 -5.45 -2.82 -0.02
CA PRO A 25 -5.06 -1.44 0.28
C PRO A 25 -3.69 -1.42 0.98
N LEU A 26 -2.94 -0.32 0.81
CA LEU A 26 -1.59 -0.17 1.36
C LEU A 26 -1.52 -0.41 2.87
N GLY A 27 -2.52 0.06 3.62
CA GLY A 27 -2.60 -0.10 5.08
C GLY A 27 -2.57 -1.56 5.54
N SER A 28 -3.09 -2.48 4.72
CA SER A 28 -3.17 -3.91 5.07
C SER A 28 -1.81 -4.62 5.12
N PHE A 29 -0.73 -3.96 4.67
CA PHE A 29 0.63 -4.50 4.70
C PHE A 29 1.42 -4.08 5.95
N LEU A 30 0.91 -3.12 6.73
CA LEU A 30 1.59 -2.61 7.92
C LEU A 30 1.68 -3.68 9.02
N GLY A 31 2.89 -3.92 9.51
CA GLY A 31 3.20 -4.99 10.44
C GLY A 31 3.23 -6.38 9.82
N GLY A 32 3.09 -6.49 8.50
CA GLY A 32 3.28 -7.73 7.74
C GLY A 32 4.75 -7.92 7.31
N THR A 33 5.00 -8.98 6.55
CA THR A 33 6.34 -9.25 6.01
C THR A 33 6.60 -8.45 4.73
N PHE A 34 7.87 -8.15 4.47
CA PHE A 34 8.27 -7.51 3.22
C PHE A 34 8.00 -8.41 2.01
N GLU A 35 8.11 -9.73 2.19
CA GLU A 35 7.68 -10.71 1.19
C GLU A 35 6.22 -10.51 0.72
N ALA A 36 5.30 -10.24 1.66
CA ALA A 36 3.89 -10.01 1.33
C ALA A 36 3.69 -8.75 0.48
N VAL A 37 4.50 -7.70 0.69
CA VAL A 37 4.50 -6.50 -0.14
C VAL A 37 5.05 -6.82 -1.54
N THR A 38 6.20 -7.50 -1.64
CA THR A 38 6.84 -7.76 -2.93
C THR A 38 6.07 -8.73 -3.83
N ARG A 39 5.25 -9.63 -3.25
CA ARG A 39 4.36 -10.51 -4.03
C ARG A 39 3.22 -9.75 -4.74
N GLU A 40 2.83 -8.59 -4.22
CA GLU A 40 1.72 -7.78 -4.73
C GLU A 40 2.19 -6.67 -5.67
N ILE A 41 3.49 -6.41 -5.69
CA ILE A 41 4.10 -5.41 -6.55
C ILE A 41 4.27 -6.00 -7.97
N PRO A 42 3.87 -5.26 -9.04
CA PRO A 42 4.15 -5.67 -10.40
C PRO A 42 5.66 -5.82 -10.68
N PRO A 43 6.05 -6.67 -11.66
CA PRO A 43 7.42 -6.65 -12.14
C PRO A 43 7.77 -5.27 -12.73
N ASP A 44 9.05 -4.93 -12.75
CA ASP A 44 9.61 -3.72 -13.40
C ASP A 44 9.14 -2.37 -12.85
N ILE A 45 8.86 -2.29 -11.54
CA ILE A 45 8.55 -1.01 -10.88
C ILE A 45 9.76 -0.45 -10.10
N PHE A 46 9.69 0.82 -9.74
CA PHE A 46 10.70 1.46 -8.91
C PHE A 46 10.40 1.30 -7.41
N VAL A 47 11.25 0.56 -6.69
CA VAL A 47 11.11 0.33 -5.23
C VAL A 47 12.28 0.97 -4.47
N ILE A 48 11.95 1.86 -3.52
CA ILE A 48 12.89 2.37 -2.51
C ILE A 48 12.66 1.63 -1.21
N ILE A 49 13.74 1.24 -0.54
CA ILE A 49 13.68 0.49 0.72
C ILE A 49 14.49 1.26 1.76
N GLN A 50 13.85 1.55 2.89
CA GLN A 50 14.47 2.20 4.04
C GLN A 50 14.62 1.16 5.15
N ASP A 51 15.86 0.85 5.51
CA ASP A 51 16.12 0.08 6.73
C ASP A 51 16.02 1.01 7.94
N VAL A 52 15.03 0.76 8.80
CA VAL A 52 14.75 1.56 9.98
C VAL A 52 15.03 0.82 11.27
N SER A 53 16.00 -0.10 11.27
CA SER A 53 16.51 -0.80 12.46
C SER A 53 16.89 0.14 13.61
N VAL A 54 17.34 1.35 13.28
CA VAL A 54 17.65 2.41 14.26
C VAL A 54 16.47 2.79 15.16
N LEU A 55 15.21 2.54 14.73
CA LEU A 55 14.02 2.78 15.57
C LEU A 55 13.90 1.78 16.73
N ALA A 56 14.65 0.67 16.67
CA ALA A 56 14.72 -0.35 17.71
C ALA A 56 16.11 -0.45 18.34
N ASP A 57 16.93 0.61 18.25
CA ASP A 57 18.32 0.64 18.73
C ASP A 57 19.19 -0.50 18.15
N ALA A 58 18.91 -0.90 16.90
CA ALA A 58 19.64 -1.92 16.16
C ALA A 58 20.39 -1.36 14.95
N ASP A 59 21.49 -1.99 14.58
CA ASP A 59 22.26 -1.62 13.39
C ASP A 59 21.47 -1.93 12.11
N PRO A 60 21.44 -1.02 11.11
CA PRO A 60 20.90 -1.32 9.78
C PRO A 60 21.69 -2.46 9.12
N THR A 61 20.98 -3.45 8.60
CA THR A 61 21.54 -4.69 8.05
C THR A 61 20.98 -5.05 6.68
N TYR A 62 20.01 -4.28 6.16
CA TYR A 62 19.39 -4.54 4.88
C TYR A 62 20.40 -4.43 3.74
N THR A 63 20.35 -5.40 2.83
CA THR A 63 21.06 -5.36 1.57
C THR A 63 20.15 -5.82 0.44
N ALA A 64 20.50 -5.51 -0.81
CA ALA A 64 19.70 -5.88 -1.97
C ALA A 64 19.49 -7.41 -2.11
N VAL A 65 20.35 -8.25 -1.53
CA VAL A 65 20.15 -9.71 -1.54
C VAL A 65 18.98 -10.15 -0.66
N ASN A 66 18.49 -9.28 0.22
CA ASN A 66 17.34 -9.53 1.09
C ASN A 66 16.01 -9.05 0.48
N TYR A 67 15.99 -8.61 -0.79
CA TYR A 67 14.79 -8.11 -1.43
C TYR A 67 13.65 -9.15 -1.36
N GLY A 68 12.51 -8.74 -0.79
CA GLY A 68 11.34 -9.61 -0.61
C GLY A 68 11.50 -10.72 0.43
N SER A 69 12.53 -10.66 1.29
CA SER A 69 12.71 -11.67 2.35
C SER A 69 11.61 -11.56 3.42
N PRO A 70 11.08 -12.68 3.93
CA PRO A 70 10.11 -12.70 5.02
C PRO A 70 10.71 -12.30 6.37
N GLU A 71 12.04 -12.21 6.48
CA GLU A 71 12.76 -11.81 7.69
C GLU A 71 12.63 -10.31 8.01
N TRP A 72 11.94 -9.56 7.15
CA TRP A 72 11.73 -8.12 7.30
C TRP A 72 10.26 -7.81 7.54
N THR A 73 9.99 -6.98 8.54
CA THR A 73 8.66 -6.46 8.89
C THR A 73 8.48 -5.06 8.32
N VAL A 74 7.32 -4.77 7.76
CA VAL A 74 6.98 -3.48 7.15
C VAL A 74 6.41 -2.54 8.22
N LEU A 75 7.05 -1.39 8.43
CA LEU A 75 6.59 -0.39 9.40
C LEU A 75 5.90 0.81 8.74
N ALA A 76 6.26 1.13 7.50
CA ALA A 76 5.62 2.18 6.71
C ALA A 76 5.73 1.87 5.22
N LEU A 77 4.81 2.42 4.44
CA LEU A 77 4.68 2.15 3.02
C LEU A 77 3.99 3.33 2.34
N CYS A 78 4.45 3.70 1.16
CA CYS A 78 3.70 4.57 0.26
C CYS A 78 3.92 4.22 -1.20
N ALA A 79 2.97 4.60 -2.03
CA ALA A 79 2.95 4.28 -3.44
C ALA A 79 2.29 5.39 -4.28
N ASP A 80 2.53 5.34 -5.59
CA ASP A 80 1.89 6.22 -6.57
C ASP A 80 0.42 5.85 -6.85
N ARG A 81 -0.02 4.69 -6.35
CA ARG A 81 -1.40 4.18 -6.42
C ARG A 81 -1.90 3.69 -5.06
N PRO A 82 -3.23 3.66 -4.83
CA PRO A 82 -3.80 3.21 -3.54
C PRO A 82 -3.69 1.70 -3.29
N HIS A 83 -3.32 0.91 -4.31
CA HIS A 83 -3.18 -0.54 -4.23
C HIS A 83 -1.85 -0.95 -4.89
N LEU A 84 -1.09 -1.86 -4.28
CA LEU A 84 0.24 -2.24 -4.75
C LEU A 84 0.23 -2.86 -6.15
N GLY A 85 -0.77 -3.69 -6.48
CA GLY A 85 -0.88 -4.34 -7.79
C GLY A 85 -1.04 -3.41 -8.99
N ALA A 86 -1.29 -2.11 -8.76
CA ALA A 86 -1.33 -1.09 -9.80
C ALA A 86 -0.19 -0.07 -9.70
N ALA A 87 0.64 -0.14 -8.65
CA ALA A 87 1.70 0.82 -8.39
C ALA A 87 2.82 0.72 -9.45
N THR A 88 3.38 1.86 -9.80
CA THR A 88 4.61 1.96 -10.63
C THR A 88 5.80 2.46 -9.81
N SER A 89 5.55 2.95 -8.60
CA SER A 89 6.59 3.31 -7.64
C SER A 89 6.13 3.08 -6.20
N VAL A 90 7.00 2.46 -5.41
CA VAL A 90 6.76 2.14 -4.00
C VAL A 90 7.97 2.56 -3.17
N GLU A 91 7.72 3.07 -1.97
CA GLU A 91 8.74 3.22 -0.93
C GLU A 91 8.26 2.53 0.34
N VAL A 92 9.13 1.73 0.94
CA VAL A 92 8.81 0.91 2.10
C VAL A 92 9.89 1.06 3.18
N ALA A 93 9.45 1.23 4.43
CA ALA A 93 10.33 1.15 5.59
C ALA A 93 10.23 -0.24 6.22
N VAL A 94 11.38 -0.90 6.37
CA VAL A 94 11.49 -2.26 6.88
C VAL A 94 12.39 -2.33 8.10
N ILE A 95 12.12 -3.30 8.96
CA ILE A 95 12.91 -3.63 10.14
C ILE A 95 13.10 -5.15 10.23
N PRO A 96 14.22 -5.69 10.75
CA PRO A 96 14.35 -7.12 10.95
C PRO A 96 13.25 -7.64 11.87
N HIS A 97 12.61 -8.74 11.49
CA HIS A 97 11.52 -9.34 12.24
C HIS A 97 11.94 -9.76 13.65
N SER A 98 13.20 -10.16 13.83
CA SER A 98 13.77 -10.54 15.13
C SER A 98 13.78 -9.41 16.16
N VAL A 99 13.75 -8.15 15.73
CA VAL A 99 13.74 -6.97 16.62
C VAL A 99 12.42 -6.19 16.56
N ALA A 100 11.49 -6.58 15.68
CA ALA A 100 10.17 -5.97 15.56
C ALA A 100 9.27 -6.38 16.74
N SER A 101 9.19 -5.53 17.76
CA SER A 101 8.31 -5.80 18.90
C SER A 101 6.82 -5.70 18.52
N SER A 102 5.96 -6.38 19.29
CA SER A 102 4.51 -6.28 19.11
C SER A 102 3.98 -4.85 19.23
N THR A 103 4.57 -4.04 20.11
CA THR A 103 4.27 -2.60 20.23
C THR A 103 4.65 -1.84 18.97
N MET A 104 5.82 -2.11 18.37
CA MET A 104 6.17 -1.48 17.09
C MET A 104 5.19 -1.88 15.98
N ILE A 105 4.78 -3.14 15.91
CA ILE A 105 3.79 -3.60 14.93
C ILE A 105 2.44 -2.89 15.11
N ALA A 106 1.99 -2.72 16.36
CA ALA A 106 0.76 -1.97 16.66
C ALA A 106 0.89 -0.50 16.24
N ASN A 107 1.97 0.17 16.64
CA ASN A 107 2.25 1.56 16.29
C ASN A 107 2.35 1.77 14.77
N ALA A 108 2.92 0.80 14.03
CA ALA A 108 2.98 0.84 12.58
C ALA A 108 1.58 0.87 11.97
N ARG A 109 0.67 0.00 12.44
CA ARG A 109 -0.73 -0.04 11.98
C ARG A 109 -1.48 1.24 12.31
N GLU A 110 -1.10 1.94 13.38
CA GLU A 110 -1.64 3.25 13.75
C GLU A 110 -0.99 4.41 12.98
N GLY A 111 0.01 4.14 12.12
CA GLY A 111 0.68 5.14 11.28
C GLY A 111 1.82 5.90 11.96
N ALA A 112 2.27 5.46 13.15
CA ALA A 112 3.31 6.15 13.93
C ALA A 112 4.66 6.29 13.21
N TYR A 113 4.93 5.41 12.23
CA TYR A 113 6.18 5.43 11.44
C TYR A 113 5.97 5.96 10.02
N SER A 114 4.85 6.61 9.72
CA SER A 114 4.55 7.13 8.38
C SER A 114 5.64 8.04 7.80
N GLU A 115 6.39 8.75 8.64
CA GLU A 115 7.51 9.62 8.26
C GLU A 115 8.83 8.88 8.00
N SER A 116 8.90 7.57 8.28
CA SER A 116 10.05 6.72 7.93
C SER A 116 10.19 6.48 6.43
N VAL A 117 9.23 6.94 5.64
CA VAL A 117 9.26 6.98 4.18
C VAL A 117 9.08 8.42 3.69
N THR A 118 9.90 8.81 2.72
CA THR A 118 9.87 10.19 2.18
C THR A 118 8.70 10.43 1.24
N CYS A 119 8.29 9.39 0.52
CA CYS A 119 7.20 9.32 -0.45
C CYS A 119 7.35 10.19 -1.70
N GLY A 120 7.98 11.37 -1.66
CA GLY A 120 8.15 12.20 -2.86
C GLY A 120 6.84 12.36 -3.65
N ASP A 121 6.84 11.96 -4.91
CA ASP A 121 5.66 12.00 -5.81
C ASP A 121 4.65 10.85 -5.60
N ARG A 122 4.74 10.08 -4.50
CA ARG A 122 3.83 8.98 -4.14
C ARG A 122 2.74 9.49 -3.17
N PRO A 123 1.55 9.92 -3.63
CA PRO A 123 0.56 10.58 -2.77
C PRO A 123 -0.17 9.61 -1.84
N TYR A 124 -0.09 8.30 -2.06
CA TYR A 124 -0.79 7.31 -1.24
C TYR A 124 0.13 6.76 -0.16
N ARG A 125 -0.07 7.21 1.07
CA ARG A 125 0.57 6.61 2.25
C ARG A 125 -0.31 5.49 2.81
N ALA A 126 0.32 4.46 3.34
CA ALA A 126 -0.36 3.44 4.12
C ALA A 126 -0.84 4.08 5.43
N SER A 127 -2.15 4.09 5.62
CA SER A 127 -2.82 4.51 6.85
C SER A 127 -3.60 3.32 7.41
N PRO A 128 -3.88 3.29 8.72
CA PRO A 128 -4.89 2.39 9.26
C PRO A 128 -6.16 2.50 8.40
N GLU A 129 -6.74 1.36 8.02
CA GLU A 129 -8.10 1.38 7.49
C GLU A 129 -8.97 2.03 8.57
N SER A 130 -9.53 3.20 8.28
CA SER A 130 -10.59 3.73 9.14
C SER A 130 -11.68 2.67 9.11
N SER A 131 -11.85 1.97 10.23
CA SER A 131 -13.01 1.10 10.41
C SER A 131 -14.23 2.00 10.35
N GLY A 132 -14.84 2.07 9.16
CA GLY A 132 -16.13 2.71 8.93
C GLY A 132 -17.26 1.83 9.40
#